data_AF-A0AA36AS92-F1
#
_entry.id   AF-A0AA36AS92-F1
#
_cell.length_a   1.000
_cell.length_b   1.000
_cell.length_c   1.000
_cell.angle_alpha   90.00
_cell.angle_beta   90.00
_cell.angle_gamma   90.00
#
_symmetry.space_group_name_H-M   'P 1'
#
loop_
_entity.id
_entity.type
_entity.pdbx_description
1 polymer ?
#
loop_
_entity_poly.entity_id
_entity_poly.type
_entity_poly.pdbx_seq_one_letter_code
_entity_poly.pdbx_strand_id
1 'polypeptide(L)'
;MESSMYPCCIAPIDTTFLREKPLIGGRVLTEEMVLKSSNVKSLTAVERLNLWSCDLSDITVMNKLPNLEVCSISSNFIESIKDFQNCKKLRELYVRNNNISTLGELCYLKELPNLKVLWIQKNPISELENYRNTVIRTLPNIEKLDNVHVTEAEKETAKKEGFEICIPKEPTPPTKQDTPTFSNWRQTIELSIEEINKVRIEHNLEPLHIDKLLPPSHTHKRVKQSYPSSCLRTYQGIG
;
A
#
# COMPACT_ATOMS: atom_id res chain seq x y z
N MET A 1 51.27 -19.48 -49.93
CA MET A 1 51.00 -18.93 -48.58
C MET A 1 50.03 -17.80 -48.81
N GLU A 2 48.74 -18.13 -48.94
CA GLU A 2 47.72 -17.88 -47.89
C GLU A 2 47.58 -16.37 -47.62
N SER A 3 46.45 -15.68 -47.71
CA SER A 3 45.04 -16.07 -47.81
C SER A 3 44.25 -14.83 -48.25
N SER A 4 43.14 -15.07 -48.97
CA SER A 4 41.95 -14.22 -49.14
C SER A 4 41.54 -13.48 -47.85
N MET A 5 40.89 -12.31 -47.85
CA MET A 5 39.48 -12.14 -48.23
C MET A 5 39.10 -10.64 -48.14
N TYR A 6 38.45 -10.09 -49.17
CA TYR A 6 37.62 -8.86 -49.11
C TYR A 6 36.29 -9.17 -48.37
N PRO A 7 35.27 -8.31 -48.42
CA PRO A 7 35.01 -7.05 -47.74
C PRO A 7 33.86 -7.20 -46.70
N CYS A 8 33.57 -6.22 -45.85
CA CYS A 8 32.32 -6.26 -45.07
C CYS A 8 31.65 -4.90 -44.99
N CYS A 9 30.74 -4.67 -45.94
CA CYS A 9 29.57 -3.83 -45.72
C CYS A 9 28.65 -4.60 -44.77
N ILE A 10 28.40 -4.10 -43.56
CA ILE A 10 27.17 -4.43 -42.83
C ILE A 10 26.58 -3.11 -42.33
N ALA A 11 25.29 -2.98 -42.64
CA ALA A 11 24.37 -1.88 -42.38
C ALA A 11 24.41 -1.32 -40.95
N PRO A 12 23.89 -0.09 -40.72
CA PRO A 12 23.76 0.48 -39.38
C PRO A 12 23.16 -0.53 -38.41
N ILE A 13 23.80 -0.71 -37.26
CA ILE A 13 23.22 -1.50 -36.18
C ILE A 13 21.99 -0.74 -35.72
N ASP A 14 20.86 -1.31 -36.10
CA ASP A 14 19.52 -0.91 -35.69
C ASP A 14 19.44 -0.81 -34.17
N THR A 15 19.14 0.38 -33.68
CA THR A 15 18.95 0.69 -32.25
C THR A 15 17.66 0.09 -31.67
N THR A 16 16.94 -0.77 -32.42
CA THR A 16 15.78 -1.51 -31.91
C THR A 16 16.09 -2.49 -30.77
N PHE A 17 17.37 -2.69 -30.41
CA PHE A 17 17.79 -3.45 -29.22
C PHE A 17 17.81 -2.65 -27.91
N LEU A 18 17.43 -1.36 -27.93
CA LEU A 18 16.91 -0.65 -26.75
C LEU A 18 15.38 -0.75 -26.66
N ARG A 19 14.80 -1.89 -27.07
CA ARG A 19 13.48 -2.27 -26.56
C ARG A 19 13.65 -2.62 -25.10
N GLU A 20 13.48 -1.57 -24.30
CA GLU A 20 13.12 -1.55 -22.90
C GLU A 20 12.62 -2.91 -22.45
N LYS A 21 13.34 -3.52 -21.50
CA LYS A 21 12.76 -4.57 -20.67
C LYS A 21 11.37 -4.10 -20.24
N PRO A 22 10.33 -4.96 -20.25
CA PRO A 22 9.05 -4.58 -19.67
C PRO A 22 9.37 -4.14 -18.24
N LEU A 23 9.18 -2.85 -17.95
CA LEU A 23 9.31 -2.33 -16.60
C LEU A 23 8.16 -2.98 -15.83
N ILE A 24 8.50 -4.06 -15.12
CA ILE A 24 7.66 -4.60 -14.06
C ILE A 24 7.70 -3.52 -12.97
N GLY A 25 6.80 -2.55 -13.07
CA GLY A 25 6.77 -1.36 -12.23
C GLY A 25 6.57 -0.11 -13.06
N GLY A 26 5.40 0.52 -12.93
CA GLY A 26 5.11 1.82 -13.52
C GLY A 26 6.08 2.94 -13.07
N ARG A 27 5.92 4.12 -13.63
CA ARG A 27 6.68 5.34 -13.35
C ARG A 27 6.28 5.97 -12.02
N VAL A 28 7.21 6.72 -11.42
CA VAL A 28 6.95 7.56 -10.26
C VAL A 28 6.32 8.87 -10.70
N LEU A 29 5.23 9.29 -10.07
CA LEU A 29 4.65 10.60 -10.24
C LEU A 29 5.54 11.66 -9.57
N THR A 30 6.13 12.56 -10.34
CA THR A 30 6.94 13.66 -9.81
C THR A 30 6.13 14.92 -9.59
N GLU A 31 6.60 15.82 -8.71
CA GLU A 31 5.98 17.13 -8.51
C GLU A 31 5.92 17.94 -9.81
N GLU A 32 6.97 17.86 -10.64
CA GLU A 32 7.00 18.52 -11.95
C GLU A 32 5.87 18.04 -12.86
N MET A 33 5.61 16.72 -12.91
CA MET A 33 4.50 16.16 -13.68
C MET A 33 3.15 16.67 -13.19
N VAL A 34 2.97 16.79 -11.87
CA VAL A 34 1.74 17.35 -11.27
C VAL A 34 1.58 18.82 -11.64
N LEU A 35 2.61 19.64 -11.45
CA LEU A 35 2.57 21.08 -11.76
C LEU A 35 2.30 21.32 -13.24
N LYS A 36 2.94 20.53 -14.12
CA LYS A 36 2.74 20.60 -15.57
C LYS A 36 1.33 20.19 -16.00
N SER A 37 0.77 19.14 -15.41
CA SER A 37 -0.57 18.63 -15.77
C SER A 37 -1.71 19.50 -15.22
N SER A 38 -1.50 20.18 -14.09
CA SER A 38 -2.49 21.07 -13.46
C SER A 38 -2.35 22.54 -13.86
N ASN A 39 -1.27 22.91 -14.55
CA ASN A 39 -0.95 24.29 -14.94
C ASN A 39 -0.93 25.27 -13.75
N VAL A 40 -0.43 24.80 -12.60
CA VAL A 40 -0.25 25.64 -11.41
C VAL A 40 1.22 25.70 -11.01
N LYS A 41 1.56 26.72 -10.21
CA LYS A 41 2.94 26.95 -9.73
C LYS A 41 3.22 26.33 -8.36
N SER A 42 2.18 25.86 -7.65
CA SER A 42 2.29 25.29 -6.31
C SER A 42 1.40 24.06 -6.18
N LEU A 43 1.92 23.00 -5.58
CA LEU A 43 1.18 21.76 -5.28
C LEU A 43 -0.06 22.02 -4.41
N THR A 44 0.01 23.03 -3.53
CA THR A 44 -1.13 23.42 -2.69
C THR A 44 -2.26 24.08 -3.47
N ALA A 45 -2.04 24.54 -4.70
CA ALA A 45 -3.07 25.13 -5.55
C ALA A 45 -3.78 24.10 -6.45
N VAL A 46 -3.36 22.83 -6.42
CA VAL A 46 -3.95 21.78 -7.25
C VAL A 46 -5.30 21.35 -6.66
N GLU A 47 -6.38 21.67 -7.36
CA GLU A 47 -7.75 21.23 -7.03
C GLU A 47 -8.22 20.07 -7.92
N ARG A 48 -7.75 20.03 -9.16
CA ARG A 48 -8.15 19.03 -10.16
C ARG A 48 -6.92 18.46 -10.82
N LEU A 49 -6.83 17.14 -10.88
CA LEU A 49 -5.69 16.44 -11.44
C LEU A 49 -6.16 15.29 -12.34
N ASN A 50 -5.65 15.26 -13.57
CA ASN A 50 -5.88 14.18 -14.52
C ASN A 50 -4.54 13.59 -14.97
N LEU A 51 -4.35 12.32 -14.65
CA LEU A 51 -3.16 11.51 -14.91
C LEU A 51 -3.59 10.14 -15.45
N TRP A 52 -4.61 10.14 -16.30
CA TRP A 52 -5.07 8.93 -16.97
C TRP A 52 -3.97 8.36 -17.88
N SER A 53 -3.77 7.04 -17.82
CA SER A 53 -2.86 6.33 -18.72
C SER A 53 -1.43 6.91 -18.76
N CYS A 54 -0.87 7.18 -17.58
CA CYS A 54 0.47 7.75 -17.40
C CYS A 54 1.50 6.70 -16.94
N ASP A 55 1.12 5.42 -16.98
CA ASP A 55 1.92 4.27 -16.54
C ASP A 55 2.42 4.40 -15.09
N LEU A 56 1.67 5.03 -14.19
CA LEU A 56 2.12 5.34 -12.83
C LEU A 56 2.07 4.13 -11.89
N SER A 57 3.05 3.97 -11.00
CA SER A 57 3.03 2.99 -9.89
C SER A 57 3.14 3.64 -8.52
N ASP A 58 3.99 4.68 -8.41
CA ASP A 58 4.21 5.44 -7.19
C ASP A 58 3.53 6.82 -7.30
N ILE A 59 2.60 7.07 -6.39
CA ILE A 59 1.82 8.30 -6.28
C ILE A 59 2.03 9.01 -4.94
N THR A 60 3.17 8.80 -4.27
CA THR A 60 3.48 9.39 -2.95
C THR A 60 3.31 10.91 -2.91
N VAL A 61 3.51 11.59 -4.04
CA VAL A 61 3.30 13.05 -4.20
C VAL A 61 1.86 13.49 -3.89
N MET A 62 0.85 12.60 -4.00
CA MET A 62 -0.55 12.92 -3.66
C MET A 62 -0.71 13.41 -2.22
N ASN A 63 0.14 12.95 -1.30
CA ASN A 63 0.15 13.41 0.10
C ASN A 63 0.43 14.91 0.24
N LYS A 64 1.01 15.56 -0.78
CA LYS A 64 1.36 16.98 -0.80
C LYS A 64 0.27 17.87 -1.43
N LEU A 65 -0.91 17.31 -1.74
CA LEU A 65 -2.02 18.00 -2.43
C LEU A 65 -3.22 18.22 -1.49
N PRO A 66 -3.11 19.07 -0.46
CA PRO A 66 -4.15 19.21 0.56
C PRO A 66 -5.48 19.79 0.04
N ASN A 67 -5.45 20.46 -1.11
CA ASN A 67 -6.61 21.08 -1.74
C ASN A 67 -7.18 20.28 -2.91
N LEU A 68 -6.72 19.06 -3.16
CA LEU A 68 -7.21 18.22 -4.25
C LEU A 68 -8.68 17.85 -4.01
N GLU A 69 -9.54 18.17 -4.98
CA GLU A 69 -10.98 17.90 -4.94
C GLU A 69 -11.39 16.80 -5.93
N VAL A 70 -10.76 16.77 -7.11
CA VAL A 70 -11.07 15.80 -8.18
C VAL A 70 -9.78 15.20 -8.71
N CYS A 71 -9.66 13.87 -8.62
CA CYS A 71 -8.50 13.14 -9.11
C CYS A 71 -8.89 12.01 -10.05
N SER A 72 -8.33 12.03 -11.26
CA SER A 72 -8.40 10.93 -12.21
C SER A 72 -7.01 10.35 -12.43
N ILE A 73 -6.83 9.10 -11.99
CA ILE A 73 -5.59 8.32 -12.11
C ILE A 73 -5.90 6.90 -12.62
N SER A 74 -6.94 6.79 -13.45
CA SER A 74 -7.34 5.52 -14.04
C SER A 74 -6.31 5.01 -15.06
N SER A 75 -6.32 3.72 -15.36
CA SER A 75 -5.40 3.09 -16.31
C SER A 75 -3.92 3.29 -15.95
N ASN A 76 -3.56 3.01 -14.70
CA ASN A 76 -2.17 3.01 -14.23
C ASN A 76 -1.88 1.64 -13.55
N PHE A 77 -0.78 1.54 -12.82
CA PHE A 77 -0.31 0.34 -12.11
C PHE A 77 -0.33 0.54 -10.58
N ILE A 78 -1.33 1.27 -10.07
CA ILE A 78 -1.38 1.66 -8.66
C ILE A 78 -1.92 0.49 -7.82
N GLU A 79 -1.17 0.11 -6.80
CA GLU A 79 -1.53 -1.00 -5.91
C GLU A 79 -2.18 -0.52 -4.60
N SER A 80 -1.91 0.71 -4.17
CA SER A 80 -2.40 1.28 -2.91
C SER A 80 -2.95 2.69 -3.07
N ILE A 81 -3.95 3.04 -2.26
CA ILE A 81 -4.59 4.37 -2.21
C ILE A 81 -4.27 5.13 -0.92
N LYS A 82 -3.30 4.67 -0.13
CA LYS A 82 -2.86 5.32 1.11
C LYS A 82 -2.46 6.79 0.91
N ASP A 83 -1.90 7.13 -0.26
CA ASP A 83 -1.38 8.47 -0.52
C ASP A 83 -2.48 9.54 -0.69
N PHE A 84 -3.76 9.13 -0.66
CA PHE A 84 -4.90 10.04 -0.63
C PHE A 84 -5.35 10.42 0.78
N GLN A 85 -4.84 9.82 1.84
CA GLN A 85 -5.28 10.05 3.23
C GLN A 85 -5.28 11.53 3.66
N ASN A 86 -4.36 12.33 3.10
CA ASN A 86 -4.19 13.75 3.41
C ASN A 86 -5.05 14.68 2.52
N CYS A 87 -5.68 14.16 1.47
CA CYS A 87 -6.51 14.94 0.55
C CYS A 87 -7.91 15.18 1.13
N LYS A 88 -8.02 15.92 2.25
CA LYS A 88 -9.28 16.08 3.01
C LYS A 88 -10.41 16.78 2.24
N LYS A 89 -10.08 17.50 1.16
CA LYS A 89 -11.04 18.13 0.25
C LYS A 89 -11.48 17.23 -0.90
N LEU A 90 -10.96 16.01 -1.02
CA LEU A 90 -11.27 15.12 -2.14
C LEU A 90 -12.75 14.77 -2.16
N ARG A 91 -13.40 15.05 -3.29
CA ARG A 91 -14.82 14.80 -3.57
C ARG A 91 -15.00 13.66 -4.56
N GLU A 92 -14.11 13.56 -5.54
CA GLU A 92 -14.20 12.58 -6.63
C GLU A 92 -12.85 11.91 -6.87
N LEU A 93 -12.84 10.58 -6.85
CA LEU A 93 -11.66 9.75 -7.08
C LEU A 93 -11.94 8.67 -8.14
N TYR A 94 -11.18 8.73 -9.23
CA TYR A 94 -11.28 7.78 -10.34
C TYR A 94 -9.98 6.97 -10.47
N VAL A 95 -10.01 5.74 -9.97
CA VAL A 95 -8.89 4.77 -9.90
C VAL A 95 -9.18 3.49 -10.71
N ARG A 96 -10.07 3.56 -11.71
CA ARG A 96 -10.44 2.43 -12.56
C ARG A 96 -9.21 1.84 -13.26
N ASN A 97 -9.18 0.52 -13.45
CA ASN A 97 -8.11 -0.16 -14.22
C ASN A 97 -6.71 0.08 -13.62
N ASN A 98 -6.55 -0.31 -12.36
CA ASN A 98 -5.30 -0.32 -11.59
C ASN A 98 -5.13 -1.71 -10.92
N ASN A 99 -4.22 -1.83 -9.96
CA ASN A 99 -3.83 -3.09 -9.32
C ASN A 99 -4.26 -3.17 -7.83
N ILE A 100 -5.28 -2.41 -7.42
CA ILE A 100 -5.77 -2.40 -6.03
C ILE A 100 -6.47 -3.72 -5.72
N SER A 101 -5.93 -4.50 -4.79
CA SER A 101 -6.30 -5.90 -4.62
C SER A 101 -6.99 -6.25 -3.30
N THR A 102 -6.91 -5.38 -2.30
CA THR A 102 -7.42 -5.70 -0.96
C THR A 102 -8.49 -4.71 -0.50
N LEU A 103 -9.49 -5.21 0.23
CA LEU A 103 -10.50 -4.36 0.88
C LEU A 103 -9.86 -3.41 1.91
N GLY A 104 -8.75 -3.81 2.55
CA GLY A 104 -8.03 -3.01 3.55
C GLY A 104 -7.63 -1.61 3.07
N GLU A 105 -7.39 -1.44 1.77
CA GLU A 105 -7.08 -0.14 1.15
C GLU A 105 -8.18 0.91 1.37
N LEU A 106 -9.44 0.48 1.54
CA LEU A 106 -10.58 1.37 1.79
C LEU A 106 -10.47 2.11 3.13
N CYS A 107 -9.71 1.58 4.09
CA CYS A 107 -9.43 2.24 5.37
C CYS A 107 -8.82 3.63 5.19
N TYR A 108 -8.00 3.81 4.15
CA TYR A 108 -7.33 5.06 3.86
C TYR A 108 -8.29 6.15 3.37
N LEU A 109 -9.42 5.75 2.77
CA LEU A 109 -10.46 6.65 2.29
C LEU A 109 -11.51 7.00 3.36
N LYS A 110 -11.59 6.21 4.44
CA LYS A 110 -12.59 6.40 5.52
C LYS A 110 -12.51 7.78 6.17
N GLU A 111 -11.30 8.33 6.28
CA GLU A 111 -11.01 9.63 6.90
C GLU A 111 -11.13 10.81 5.92
N LEU A 112 -11.78 10.61 4.75
CA LEU A 112 -12.04 11.65 3.74
C LEU A 112 -13.51 12.10 3.84
N PRO A 113 -13.82 13.17 4.58
CA PRO A 113 -15.20 13.53 4.92
C PRO A 113 -16.03 13.95 3.70
N ASN A 114 -15.38 14.44 2.64
CA ASN A 114 -16.01 15.02 1.47
C ASN A 114 -16.13 14.07 0.27
N LEU A 115 -15.61 12.84 0.37
CA LEU A 115 -15.57 11.90 -0.76
C LEU A 115 -16.98 11.40 -1.07
N LYS A 116 -17.46 11.73 -2.27
CA LYS A 116 -18.83 11.43 -2.74
C LYS A 116 -18.84 10.49 -3.94
N VAL A 117 -17.81 10.54 -4.78
CA VAL A 117 -17.72 9.72 -5.99
C VAL A 117 -16.44 8.90 -5.97
N LEU A 118 -16.58 7.58 -6.10
CA LEU A 118 -15.48 6.64 -6.17
C LEU A 118 -15.70 5.71 -7.36
N TRP A 119 -14.67 5.55 -8.20
CA TRP A 119 -14.69 4.59 -9.29
C TRP A 119 -13.42 3.74 -9.25
N ILE A 120 -13.57 2.46 -8.90
CA ILE A 120 -12.46 1.52 -8.69
C ILE A 120 -12.67 0.18 -9.41
N GLN A 121 -13.74 0.01 -10.19
CA GLN A 121 -13.88 -1.11 -11.13
C GLN A 121 -12.61 -1.40 -11.97
N LYS A 122 -12.51 -2.65 -12.46
CA LYS A 122 -11.32 -3.15 -13.16
C LYS A 122 -10.06 -3.12 -12.29
N ASN A 123 -10.23 -3.30 -10.99
CA ASN A 123 -9.16 -3.59 -10.05
C ASN A 123 -9.48 -4.96 -9.42
N PRO A 124 -8.50 -5.75 -8.97
CA PRO A 124 -8.80 -7.03 -8.34
C PRO A 124 -9.75 -6.93 -7.14
N ILE A 125 -9.77 -5.80 -6.41
CA ILE A 125 -10.72 -5.51 -5.33
C ILE A 125 -12.19 -5.59 -5.77
N SER A 126 -12.52 -5.25 -7.03
CA SER A 126 -13.92 -5.24 -7.50
C SER A 126 -14.52 -6.63 -7.71
N GLU A 127 -13.67 -7.66 -7.80
CA GLU A 127 -14.08 -9.06 -7.93
C GLU A 127 -14.26 -9.76 -6.58
N LEU A 128 -13.97 -9.07 -5.47
CA LEU A 128 -14.09 -9.64 -4.13
C LEU A 128 -15.56 -9.76 -3.70
N GLU A 129 -15.85 -10.80 -2.93
CA GLU A 129 -17.17 -11.01 -2.35
C GLU A 129 -17.56 -9.83 -1.42
N ASN A 130 -18.83 -9.43 -1.46
CA ASN A 130 -19.35 -8.29 -0.71
C ASN A 130 -18.60 -6.97 -0.92
N TYR A 131 -17.82 -6.83 -2.00
CA TYR A 131 -17.07 -5.61 -2.33
C TYR A 131 -17.93 -4.35 -2.24
N ARG A 132 -19.06 -4.33 -2.96
CA ARG A 132 -19.95 -3.15 -3.03
C ARG A 132 -20.51 -2.78 -1.67
N ASN A 133 -21.07 -3.75 -0.94
CA ASN A 133 -21.62 -3.55 0.40
C ASN A 133 -20.53 -3.07 1.38
N THR A 134 -19.33 -3.62 1.28
CA THR A 134 -18.20 -3.25 2.13
C THR A 134 -17.72 -1.83 1.86
N VAL A 135 -17.65 -1.39 0.60
CA VAL A 135 -17.33 0.00 0.25
C VAL A 135 -18.36 0.95 0.81
N ILE A 136 -19.66 0.67 0.60
CA ILE A 136 -20.75 1.52 1.07
C ILE A 136 -20.77 1.61 2.60
N ARG A 137 -20.51 0.49 3.30
CA ARG A 137 -20.40 0.48 4.78
C ARG A 137 -19.21 1.29 5.27
N THR A 138 -18.06 1.17 4.60
CA THR A 138 -16.81 1.84 4.99
C THR A 138 -16.84 3.35 4.69
N LEU A 139 -17.50 3.74 3.59
CA LEU A 139 -17.59 5.11 3.10
C LEU A 139 -19.05 5.59 3.10
N PRO A 140 -19.63 5.95 4.26
CA PRO A 140 -21.06 6.23 4.38
C PRO A 140 -21.53 7.47 3.60
N ASN A 141 -20.62 8.40 3.27
CA ASN A 141 -20.91 9.62 2.52
C ASN A 141 -20.88 9.43 1.00
N ILE A 142 -20.62 8.21 0.51
CA ILE A 142 -20.55 7.93 -0.91
C ILE A 142 -21.93 8.06 -1.57
N GLU A 143 -22.00 8.83 -2.66
CA GLU A 143 -23.20 9.04 -3.47
C GLU A 143 -23.16 8.23 -4.75
N LYS A 144 -21.96 8.00 -5.31
CA LYS A 144 -21.78 7.27 -6.56
C LYS A 144 -20.57 6.34 -6.48
N LEU A 145 -20.82 5.05 -6.70
CA LEU A 145 -19.81 4.00 -6.70
C LEU A 145 -19.82 3.29 -8.05
N ASP A 146 -18.68 3.25 -8.71
CA ASP A 146 -18.46 2.54 -9.98
C ASP A 146 -19.45 2.92 -11.09
N ASN A 147 -19.68 4.23 -11.20
CA ASN A 147 -20.64 4.85 -12.11
C ASN A 147 -22.12 4.54 -11.79
N VAL A 148 -22.43 3.92 -10.66
CA VAL A 148 -23.80 3.62 -10.20
C VAL A 148 -24.11 4.45 -8.96
N HIS A 149 -25.29 5.09 -8.92
CA HIS A 149 -25.73 5.83 -7.73
C HIS A 149 -25.97 4.85 -6.57
N VAL A 150 -25.58 5.25 -5.36
CA VAL A 150 -25.81 4.45 -4.15
C VAL A 150 -27.13 4.85 -3.54
N THR A 151 -28.06 3.90 -3.48
CA THR A 151 -29.40 4.12 -2.91
C THR A 151 -29.40 3.95 -1.40
N GLU A 152 -30.38 4.55 -0.71
CA GLU A 152 -30.52 4.38 0.75
C GLU A 152 -30.80 2.91 1.13
N ALA A 153 -31.51 2.16 0.30
CA ALA A 153 -31.74 0.73 0.50
C ALA A 153 -30.41 -0.06 0.50
N GLU A 154 -29.50 0.24 -0.42
CA GLU A 154 -28.17 -0.38 -0.43
C GLU A 154 -27.36 0.01 0.81
N LYS A 155 -27.49 1.25 1.30
CA LYS A 155 -26.83 1.67 2.55
C LYS A 155 -27.35 0.89 3.76
N GLU A 156 -28.64 0.59 3.83
CA GLU A 156 -29.22 -0.24 4.89
C GLU A 156 -28.74 -1.70 4.81
N THR A 157 -28.69 -2.27 3.60
CA THR A 157 -28.15 -3.61 3.37
C THR A 157 -26.66 -3.68 3.72
N ALA A 158 -25.87 -2.69 3.29
CA ALA A 158 -24.44 -2.58 3.59
C ALA A 158 -24.15 -2.53 5.11
N LYS A 159 -25.01 -1.88 5.91
CA LYS A 159 -24.87 -1.88 7.38
C LYS A 159 -25.02 -3.28 8.00
N LYS A 160 -25.78 -4.18 7.37
CA LYS A 160 -26.00 -5.55 7.85
C LYS A 160 -24.95 -6.51 7.30
N GLU A 161 -24.62 -6.38 6.02
CA GLU A 161 -23.86 -7.39 5.26
C GLU A 161 -22.43 -6.99 4.93
N GLY A 162 -22.10 -5.69 4.93
CA GLY A 162 -20.75 -5.22 4.59
C GLY A 162 -19.74 -5.61 5.67
N PHE A 163 -18.50 -5.92 5.28
CA PHE A 163 -17.44 -6.20 6.25
C PHE A 163 -17.02 -4.92 6.98
N GLU A 164 -16.78 -5.03 8.29
CA GLU A 164 -16.14 -3.94 9.03
C GLU A 164 -14.64 -3.96 8.76
N ILE A 165 -14.18 -2.99 7.99
CA ILE A 165 -12.76 -2.78 7.79
C ILE A 165 -12.28 -1.80 8.86
N CYS A 166 -11.56 -2.33 9.83
CA CYS A 166 -10.88 -1.54 10.84
C CYS A 166 -9.47 -1.24 10.35
N ILE A 167 -9.03 0.00 10.55
CA ILE A 167 -7.61 0.29 10.64
C ILE A 167 -7.14 -0.48 11.88
N PRO A 168 -6.20 -1.45 11.78
CA PRO A 168 -5.37 -1.73 12.94
C PRO A 168 -4.72 -0.39 13.22
N LYS A 169 -5.19 0.33 14.25
CA LYS A 169 -4.50 1.53 14.73
C LYS A 169 -3.05 1.12 14.80
N GLU A 170 -2.15 1.83 14.12
CA GLU A 170 -0.73 1.66 14.37
C GLU A 170 -0.58 1.54 15.89
N PRO A 171 0.14 0.53 16.42
CA PRO A 171 0.28 0.40 17.86
C PRO A 171 0.77 1.74 18.36
N THR A 172 -0.14 2.48 19.01
CA THR A 172 0.20 3.73 19.67
C THR A 172 1.41 3.41 20.53
N PRO A 173 2.48 4.21 20.53
CA PRO A 173 3.61 3.98 21.41
C PRO A 173 3.03 3.70 22.79
N PRO A 174 3.32 2.54 23.40
CA PRO A 174 2.49 1.99 24.45
C PRO A 174 2.27 3.06 25.52
N THR A 175 1.03 3.56 25.59
CA THR A 175 0.54 4.21 26.79
C THR A 175 0.76 3.16 27.88
N LYS A 176 1.40 3.55 28.99
CA LYS A 176 2.09 2.70 29.99
C LYS A 176 1.27 1.60 30.69
N GLN A 177 0.20 1.08 30.10
CA GLN A 177 -0.71 0.12 30.69
C GLN A 177 -0.88 -1.16 29.87
N ASP A 178 -0.49 -1.22 28.59
CA ASP A 178 -0.62 -2.43 27.78
C ASP A 178 0.72 -2.96 27.27
N THR A 179 1.57 -3.44 28.17
CA THR A 179 2.60 -4.43 27.78
C THR A 179 1.97 -5.82 27.92
N PRO A 180 1.74 -6.59 26.85
CA PRO A 180 1.38 -7.99 27.00
C PRO A 180 2.52 -8.71 27.73
N THR A 181 2.24 -9.20 28.93
CA THR A 181 3.20 -9.90 29.78
C THR A 181 3.71 -11.15 29.06
N PHE A 182 4.93 -11.59 29.39
CA PHE A 182 5.55 -12.77 28.78
C PHE A 182 4.65 -14.01 28.81
N SER A 183 3.84 -14.13 29.87
CA SER A 183 2.85 -15.19 30.04
C SER A 183 1.76 -15.21 28.96
N ASN A 184 1.25 -14.06 28.53
CA ASN A 184 0.15 -14.02 27.55
C ASN A 184 0.61 -14.48 26.17
N TRP A 185 1.83 -14.11 25.76
CA TRP A 185 2.36 -14.58 24.50
C TRP A 185 2.71 -16.07 24.57
N ARG A 186 3.26 -16.55 25.71
CA ARG A 186 3.62 -17.96 25.86
C ARG A 186 2.38 -18.85 25.77
N GLN A 187 1.31 -18.47 26.46
CA GLN A 187 0.06 -19.21 26.46
C GLN A 187 -0.60 -19.26 25.08
N THR A 188 -0.48 -18.17 24.29
CA THR A 188 -0.97 -18.15 22.91
C THR A 188 -0.17 -19.09 22.00
N ILE A 189 1.16 -19.11 22.14
CA ILE A 189 2.02 -20.01 21.37
C ILE A 189 1.81 -21.48 21.77
N GLU A 190 1.59 -21.77 23.06
CA GLU A 190 1.28 -23.12 23.54
C GLU A 190 0.01 -23.67 22.89
N LEU A 191 -1.05 -22.87 22.80
CA LEU A 191 -2.31 -23.27 22.15
C LEU A 191 -2.12 -23.56 20.66
N SER A 192 -1.39 -22.72 19.93
CA SER A 192 -1.11 -22.95 18.51
C SER A 192 -0.21 -24.16 18.26
N ILE A 193 0.75 -24.43 19.14
CA ILE A 193 1.61 -25.62 19.03
C ILE A 193 0.82 -26.91 19.25
N GLU A 194 -0.13 -26.91 20.19
CA GLU A 194 -1.00 -28.06 20.45
C GLU A 194 -1.82 -28.43 19.20
N GLU A 195 -2.38 -27.42 18.51
CA GLU A 195 -3.13 -27.59 17.27
C GLU A 195 -2.24 -28.13 16.13
N ILE A 196 -1.02 -27.60 15.99
CA ILE A 196 -0.06 -28.04 14.99
C ILE A 196 0.40 -29.48 15.27
N ASN A 197 0.60 -29.85 16.53
CA ASN A 197 1.05 -31.19 16.90
C ASN A 197 0.01 -32.27 16.63
N LYS A 198 -1.28 -31.97 16.76
CA LYS A 198 -2.35 -32.89 16.35
C LYS A 198 -2.22 -33.28 14.88
N VAL A 199 -2.02 -32.30 14.00
CA VAL A 199 -1.84 -32.52 12.56
C VAL A 199 -0.56 -33.31 12.27
N ARG A 200 0.54 -33.01 12.97
CA ARG A 200 1.82 -33.70 12.79
C ARG A 200 1.74 -35.18 13.17
N ILE A 201 1.08 -35.51 14.28
CA ILE A 201 0.90 -36.89 14.74
C ILE A 201 0.04 -37.69 13.73
N GLU A 202 -1.02 -37.09 13.19
CA GLU A 202 -1.84 -37.72 12.14
C GLU A 202 -1.03 -38.06 10.88
N HIS A 203 0.01 -37.27 10.58
CA HIS A 203 0.90 -37.46 9.43
C HIS A 203 2.19 -38.21 9.80
N ASN A 204 2.24 -38.87 10.96
CA ASN A 204 3.39 -39.66 11.44
C ASN A 204 4.69 -38.84 11.58
N LEU A 205 4.58 -37.53 11.85
CA LEU A 205 5.69 -36.60 12.08
C LEU A 205 5.91 -36.37 13.58
N GLU A 206 7.16 -36.14 13.98
CA GLU A 206 7.49 -35.82 15.38
C GLU A 206 6.82 -34.51 15.84
N PRO A 207 6.24 -34.45 17.05
CA PRO A 207 5.65 -33.24 17.60
C PRO A 207 6.71 -32.16 17.91
N LEU A 208 6.34 -30.89 17.72
CA LEU A 208 7.13 -29.72 18.05
C LEU A 208 7.01 -29.39 19.54
N HIS A 209 8.13 -29.03 20.17
CA HIS A 209 8.16 -28.60 21.57
C HIS A 209 8.41 -27.09 21.66
N ILE A 210 7.64 -26.40 22.49
CA ILE A 210 7.70 -24.93 22.59
C ILE A 210 9.08 -24.41 23.01
N ASP A 211 9.82 -25.18 23.81
CA ASP A 211 11.14 -24.79 24.30
C ASP A 211 12.22 -24.72 23.21
N LYS A 212 11.96 -25.28 22.01
CA LYS A 212 12.83 -25.10 20.84
C LYS A 212 12.53 -23.83 20.05
N LEU A 213 11.36 -23.22 20.27
CA LEU A 213 10.84 -22.08 19.51
C LEU A 213 10.98 -20.75 20.25
N LEU A 214 11.27 -20.79 21.56
CA LEU A 214 11.43 -19.61 22.39
C LEU A 214 12.90 -19.39 22.76
N PRO A 215 13.40 -18.13 22.76
CA PRO A 215 14.74 -17.86 23.25
C PRO A 215 14.83 -18.27 24.73
N PRO A 216 15.97 -18.81 25.19
CA PRO A 216 16.15 -19.19 26.57
C PRO A 216 15.89 -17.98 27.47
N SER A 217 15.07 -18.18 28.51
CA SER A 217 14.61 -17.15 29.41
C SER A 217 15.77 -16.33 29.98
N HIS A 218 16.00 -15.13 29.45
CA HIS A 218 16.90 -14.16 30.04
C HIS A 218 16.26 -13.62 31.32
N THR A 219 16.62 -14.25 32.45
CA THR A 219 16.61 -13.58 33.74
C THR A 219 17.55 -12.37 33.62
N HIS A 220 16.99 -11.16 33.70
CA HIS A 220 17.76 -9.93 33.72
C HIS A 220 18.73 -9.93 34.92
N LYS A 221 19.99 -10.32 34.71
CA LYS A 221 21.12 -9.77 35.45
C LYS A 221 21.66 -8.59 34.65
N ARG A 222 21.50 -7.41 35.25
CA ARG A 222 22.00 -6.12 34.77
C ARG A 222 23.51 -6.19 34.57
N VAL A 223 24.00 -6.22 33.34
CA VAL A 223 25.41 -6.01 33.01
C VAL A 223 25.53 -4.71 32.22
N LYS A 224 26.18 -3.72 32.82
CA LYS A 224 26.67 -2.51 32.15
C LYS A 224 27.89 -2.91 31.31
N GLN A 225 27.92 -2.55 30.02
CA GLN A 225 29.13 -2.32 29.21
C GLN A 225 28.68 -1.89 27.79
N SER A 226 28.67 -0.59 27.51
CA SER A 226 29.69 0.17 26.76
C SER A 226 29.76 -0.21 25.27
N TYR A 227 29.12 0.58 24.42
CA TYR A 227 29.33 0.56 22.97
C TYR A 227 30.55 1.44 22.62
N PRO A 228 31.48 0.99 21.76
CA PRO A 228 32.45 1.87 21.15
C PRO A 228 31.81 2.66 20.00
N SER A 229 32.04 3.98 20.03
CA SER A 229 31.59 4.96 19.05
C SER A 229 32.53 5.04 17.84
N SER A 230 32.08 4.61 16.67
CA SER A 230 32.58 5.00 15.34
C SER A 230 31.63 4.38 14.30
N CYS A 231 30.88 5.08 13.45
CA CYS A 231 31.18 6.28 12.69
C CYS A 231 29.88 7.05 12.38
N LEU A 232 29.79 8.30 12.86
CA LEU A 232 29.03 9.37 12.21
C LEU A 232 29.95 10.60 12.17
N ARG A 233 30.83 10.64 11.17
CA ARG A 233 31.27 11.88 10.50
C ARG A 233 30.18 12.11 9.44
N THR A 234 29.56 13.27 9.28
CA THR A 234 30.07 14.64 9.21
C THR A 234 28.88 15.60 9.37
N TYR A 235 29.07 16.77 9.99
CA TYR A 235 28.85 18.11 9.41
C TYR A 235 28.78 19.19 10.52
N GLN A 236 29.30 20.37 10.18
CA GLN A 236 29.32 21.65 10.91
C GLN A 236 30.38 21.75 12.01
N GLY A 237 31.26 22.75 12.07
CA GLY A 237 31.33 24.01 11.36
C GLY A 237 31.81 25.08 12.33
N ILE A 238 33.01 25.61 12.08
CA ILE A 238 33.46 26.99 12.29
C ILE A 238 33.27 27.60 13.70
N GLY A 239 34.39 27.80 14.40
CA GLY A 239 34.53 28.58 15.63
C GLY A 239 35.92 28.41 16.20
#